data_AF-A0A3C1W9D3-F1
#
_entry.id   AF-A0A3C1W9D3-F1
#
_cell.length_a   1.000
_cell.length_b   1.000
_cell.length_c   1.000
_cell.angle_alpha   90.00
_cell.angle_beta   90.00
_cell.angle_gamma   90.00
#
_symmetry.space_group_name_H-M   'P 1'
#
loop_
_entity.id
_entity.type
_entity.pdbx_description
1 polymer ?
#
loop_
_entity_poly.entity_id
_entity_poly.type
_entity_poly.pdbx_seq_one_letter_code
_entity_poly.pdbx_strand_id
1 'polypeptide(L)'
;LTSGYALEPFLVPESWEASLQELAACVGDGQWNEGLAGFLRDSRDLLSSACYVARRHAQAHQDAQSEAPGTSEDFQEVTSPVQPSCIPPEQKEHDQPAKEPITTGA
;
A
#
# COMPACT_ATOMS: atom_id res chain seq x y z
N LEU A 1 -6.20 3.82 18.68
CA LEU A 1 -6.36 4.88 17.66
C LEU A 1 -5.80 4.35 16.34
N THR A 2 -6.46 4.61 15.21
CA THR A 2 -6.08 4.05 13.89
C THR A 2 -5.89 5.16 12.88
N SER A 3 -4.90 5.05 12.01
CA SER A 3 -4.82 5.82 10.77
C SER A 3 -5.74 5.20 9.72
N GLY A 4 -6.26 6.01 8.80
CA GLY A 4 -6.97 5.50 7.62
C GLY A 4 -5.99 5.13 6.51
N TYR A 5 -6.35 4.15 5.67
CA TYR A 5 -5.53 3.66 4.55
C TYR A 5 -4.96 4.76 3.64
N ALA A 6 -5.68 5.88 3.46
CA ALA A 6 -5.22 6.99 2.64
C ALA A 6 -3.98 7.72 3.21
N LEU A 7 -3.75 7.62 4.52
CA LEU A 7 -2.64 8.28 5.21
C LEU A 7 -1.47 7.34 5.48
N GLU A 8 -1.70 6.02 5.52
CA GLU A 8 -0.65 5.01 5.80
C GLU A 8 0.63 5.18 4.98
N PRO A 9 0.60 5.51 3.67
CA PRO A 9 1.83 5.67 2.89
C PRO A 9 2.67 6.90 3.28
N PHE A 10 2.08 7.86 3.99
CA PHE A 10 2.68 9.17 4.27
C PHE A 10 2.96 9.39 5.76
N LEU A 11 2.34 8.61 6.64
CA LEU A 11 2.61 8.65 8.07
C LEU A 11 3.85 7.80 8.37
N VAL A 12 4.73 8.33 9.21
CA VAL A 12 5.83 7.56 9.80
C VAL A 12 5.23 6.76 10.97
N PRO A 13 5.14 5.41 10.88
CA PRO A 13 4.48 4.60 11.89
C PRO A 13 5.06 4.82 13.30
N GLU A 14 6.37 4.95 13.39
CA GLU A 14 7.09 5.14 14.65
C GLU A 14 6.73 6.47 15.32
N SER A 15 6.55 7.54 14.53
CA SER A 15 6.15 8.85 15.06
C SER A 15 4.70 8.84 15.56
N TRP A 16 3.80 8.17 14.83
CA TRP A 16 2.41 8.01 15.26
C TRP A 16 2.30 7.19 16.55
N GLU A 17 3.04 6.07 16.62
CA GLU A 17 3.11 5.20 17.80
C GLU A 17 3.66 5.96 19.01
N ALA A 18 4.73 6.74 18.84
CA ALA A 18 5.34 7.53 19.91
C ALA A 18 4.35 8.54 20.51
N SER A 19 3.62 9.30 19.67
CA SER A 19 2.60 10.24 20.17
C SER A 19 1.47 9.53 20.93
N LEU A 20 1.11 8.30 20.54
CA LEU A 20 0.13 7.49 21.28
C LEU A 20 0.66 7.01 22.63
N GLN A 21 1.94 6.63 22.70
CA GLN A 21 2.58 6.19 23.94
C GLN A 21 2.70 7.36 24.93
N GLU A 22 3.08 8.55 24.46
CA GLU A 22 3.11 9.76 25.30
C GLU A 22 1.72 10.11 25.83
N LEU A 23 0.68 10.06 24.99
CA LEU A 23 -0.69 10.26 25.44
C LEU A 23 -1.08 9.24 26.52
N ALA A 24 -0.74 7.96 26.33
CA ALA A 24 -1.03 6.91 27.30
C ALA A 24 -0.30 7.14 28.64
N ALA A 25 0.94 7.60 28.60
CA ALA A 25 1.70 7.97 29.80
C ALA A 25 1.04 9.14 30.54
N CYS A 26 0.67 10.22 29.84
CA CYS A 26 -0.02 11.36 30.45
C CYS A 26 -1.37 10.99 31.05
N VAL A 27 -2.10 10.05 30.45
CA VAL A 27 -3.35 9.52 31.02
C VAL A 27 -3.06 8.76 32.32
N GLY A 28 -2.00 7.95 32.35
CA GLY A 28 -1.55 7.24 33.56
C GLY A 28 -1.17 8.18 34.72
N ASP A 29 -0.58 9.33 34.39
CA ASP A 29 -0.13 10.34 35.37
C ASP A 29 -1.24 11.36 35.75
N GLY A 30 -2.46 11.21 35.22
CA GLY A 30 -3.57 12.13 35.48
C GLY A 30 -3.49 13.48 34.74
N GLN A 31 -2.48 13.66 33.87
CA GLN A 31 -2.26 14.84 33.03
C GLN A 31 -2.96 14.74 31.67
N TRP A 32 -4.19 14.23 31.63
CA TRP A 32 -4.89 13.92 30.37
C TRP A 32 -5.06 15.14 29.44
N ASN A 33 -5.28 16.34 30.00
CA ASN A 33 -5.43 17.57 29.21
C ASN A 33 -4.14 17.94 28.48
N GLU A 34 -3.00 17.81 29.17
CA GLU A 34 -1.68 18.14 28.61
C GLU A 34 -1.27 17.09 27.58
N GLY A 35 -1.46 15.81 27.89
CA GLY A 35 -1.22 14.72 26.95
C GLY A 35 -2.07 14.83 25.68
N LEU A 36 -3.36 15.15 25.81
CA LEU A 36 -4.23 15.36 24.66
C LEU A 36 -3.81 16.56 23.83
N ALA A 37 -3.43 17.67 24.47
CA ALA A 37 -2.95 18.85 23.77
C ALA A 37 -1.64 18.60 23.01
N GLY A 38 -0.71 17.85 23.61
CA GLY A 38 0.53 17.38 22.98
C GLY A 38 0.23 16.48 21.78
N PHE A 39 -0.53 15.42 22.00
CA PHE A 39 -0.93 14.48 20.95
C PHE A 39 -1.58 15.15 19.74
N LEU A 40 -2.48 16.11 19.96
CA LEU A 40 -3.14 16.84 18.87
C LEU A 40 -2.17 17.75 18.11
N ARG A 41 -1.18 18.33 18.79
CA ARG A 41 -0.13 19.13 18.17
C ARG A 41 0.76 18.26 17.29
N ASP A 42 1.22 17.13 17.81
CA ASP A 42 2.10 16.21 17.06
C ASP A 42 1.37 15.62 15.87
N SER A 43 0.11 15.23 16.06
CA SER A 43 -0.76 14.74 14.98
C SER A 43 -0.93 15.77 13.88
N ARG A 44 -1.13 17.06 14.23
CA ARG A 44 -1.20 18.15 13.25
C ARG A 44 0.09 18.26 12.45
N ASP A 45 1.24 18.20 13.11
CA ASP A 45 2.54 18.38 12.46
C ASP A 45 2.85 17.19 11.53
N LEU A 46 2.54 15.96 11.97
CA LEU A 46 2.66 14.75 11.19
C LEU A 46 1.75 14.77 9.95
N LEU A 47 0.48 15.16 10.11
CA LEU A 47 -0.46 15.30 9.00
C LEU A 47 -0.08 16.42 8.03
N SER A 48 0.49 17.53 8.54
CA SER A 48 0.97 18.62 7.70
C SER A 48 2.14 18.17 6.84
N SER A 49 3.07 17.41 7.41
CA SER A 49 4.18 16.79 6.69
C SER A 49 3.69 15.80 5.63
N ALA A 50 2.78 14.89 6.02
CA ALA A 50 2.16 13.94 5.10
C ALA A 50 1.45 14.65 3.92
N CYS A 51 0.73 15.73 4.19
CA CYS A 51 0.07 16.54 3.16
C CYS A 51 1.08 17.19 2.20
N TYR A 52 2.19 17.72 2.73
CA TYR A 52 3.26 18.29 1.92
C TYR A 52 3.87 17.24 0.98
N VAL A 53 4.17 16.05 1.50
CA VAL A 53 4.70 14.93 0.71
C VAL A 53 3.70 14.49 -0.35
N ALA A 54 2.43 14.29 0.02
CA ALA A 54 1.38 13.87 -0.91
C ALA A 54 1.18 14.87 -2.06
N ARG A 55 1.20 16.18 -1.79
CA ARG A 55 1.13 17.22 -2.83
C ARG A 55 2.32 17.13 -3.79
N ARG A 56 3.52 16.92 -3.26
CA ARG A 56 4.74 16.82 -4.08
C ARG A 56 4.71 15.59 -4.99
N HIS A 57 4.23 14.45 -4.48
CA HIS A 57 4.02 13.25 -5.29
C HIS A 57 2.99 13.48 -6.40
N ALA A 58 1.85 14.13 -6.08
CA ALA A 58 0.83 14.43 -7.07
C ALA A 58 1.35 15.34 -8.19
N GLN A 59 2.17 16.35 -7.84
CA GLN A 59 2.79 17.24 -8.81
C GLN A 59 3.80 16.51 -9.71
N ALA A 60 4.66 15.66 -9.15
CA ALA A 60 5.61 14.87 -9.92
C ALA A 60 4.92 13.94 -10.94
N HIS A 61 3.76 13.39 -10.59
CA HIS A 61 2.95 12.60 -11.53
C HIS A 61 2.35 13.44 -12.67
N GLN A 62 1.97 14.69 -12.40
CA GLN A 62 1.46 15.60 -13.44
C GLN A 62 2.57 16.02 -14.40
N ASP A 63 3.76 16.35 -13.88
CA ASP A 63 4.91 16.74 -14.69
C ASP A 63 5.36 15.57 -15.59
N ALA A 64 5.42 14.35 -15.05
CA ALA A 64 5.77 13.15 -15.81
C ALA A 64 4.74 12.79 -16.92
N GLN A 65 3.47 13.16 -16.76
CA GLN A 65 2.45 12.97 -17.80
C GLN A 65 2.50 14.04 -18.89
N SER A 66 3.02 15.23 -18.60
CA SER A 66 3.15 16.33 -19.56
C SER A 66 4.34 16.15 -20.52
N GLU A 67 5.32 15.31 -20.16
CA GLU A 67 6.52 15.01 -20.97
C GLU A 67 6.38 13.78 -21.87
N ALA A 68 5.17 13.24 -22.09
CA ALA A 68 4.97 12.19 -23.09
C ALA A 68 5.18 12.76 -24.50
N PRO A 69 6.21 12.33 -25.27
CA PRO A 69 6.40 12.78 -26.64
C PRO A 69 5.23 12.25 -27.48
N GLY A 70 4.66 13.14 -28.29
CA GLY A 70 3.59 12.82 -29.22
C GLY A 70 3.94 11.59 -30.06
N THR A 71 3.01 10.64 -30.09
CA THR A 71 3.05 9.47 -30.97
C THR A 71 2.80 9.95 -32.40
N SER A 72 3.85 9.96 -33.21
CA SER A 72 3.86 10.05 -34.68
C SER A 72 5.25 9.52 -35.07
N GLU A 73 5.48 8.46 -35.85
CA GLU A 73 4.71 7.83 -36.92
C GLU A 73 4.99 6.31 -36.96
N ASP A 74 4.04 5.60 -37.55
CA ASP A 74 4.03 4.21 -37.99
C ASP A 74 5.15 3.93 -39.02
N PHE A 75 5.87 2.79 -38.91
CA PHE A 75 6.28 1.90 -40.01
C PHE A 75 7.04 0.66 -39.48
N GLN A 76 6.33 -0.48 -39.54
CA GLN A 76 6.68 -1.91 -39.62
C GLN A 76 8.15 -2.39 -39.57
N GLU A 77 8.43 -3.49 -38.83
CA GLU A 77 8.53 -4.86 -39.38
C GLU A 77 9.27 -5.84 -38.43
N VAL A 78 8.50 -6.82 -37.93
CA VAL A 78 8.82 -8.24 -37.65
C VAL A 78 10.25 -8.64 -37.26
N THR A 79 10.43 -9.15 -36.03
CA THR A 79 10.91 -10.54 -35.78
C THR A 79 10.80 -10.95 -34.30
N SER A 80 10.46 -12.22 -34.08
CA SER A 80 9.98 -12.90 -32.87
C SER A 80 10.88 -12.84 -31.63
N PRO A 81 10.31 -12.91 -30.40
CA PRO A 81 11.09 -13.24 -29.21
C PRO A 81 11.17 -14.77 -29.05
N VAL A 82 12.40 -15.30 -29.16
CA VAL A 82 12.73 -16.66 -28.71
C VAL A 82 12.67 -16.67 -27.18
N GLN A 83 11.74 -17.44 -26.62
CA GLN A 83 11.69 -17.73 -25.18
C GLN A 83 12.76 -18.76 -24.79
N PRO A 84 13.40 -18.64 -23.61
CA PRO A 84 14.16 -19.74 -23.03
C PRO A 84 13.19 -20.76 -22.39
N SER A 85 13.06 -21.92 -23.03
CA SER A 85 12.41 -23.11 -22.47
C SER A 85 13.38 -23.87 -21.58
N CYS A 86 13.08 -23.96 -20.28
CA CYS A 86 13.54 -25.04 -19.41
C CYS A 86 12.30 -25.76 -18.86
N ILE A 87 11.87 -26.71 -19.68
CA ILE A 87 10.94 -27.82 -19.49
C ILE A 87 10.75 -28.27 -18.02
N PRO A 88 9.51 -28.32 -17.49
CA PRO A 88 9.13 -29.20 -16.38
C PRO A 88 8.80 -30.61 -16.91
N PRO A 89 9.09 -31.70 -16.16
CA PRO A 89 8.76 -33.04 -16.61
C PRO A 89 7.25 -33.30 -16.60
N GLU A 90 6.78 -33.82 -17.72
CA GLU A 90 5.42 -34.21 -18.06
C GLU A 90 5.00 -35.55 -17.40
N GLN A 91 3.68 -35.83 -17.48
CA GLN A 91 2.95 -37.11 -17.37
C GLN A 91 2.12 -37.27 -16.07
N LYS A 92 0.80 -37.51 -16.08
CA LYS A 92 -0.13 -38.05 -17.09
C LYS A 92 -1.59 -37.66 -16.78
N GLU A 93 -2.30 -37.23 -17.83
CA GLU A 93 -3.69 -37.56 -18.23
C GLU A 93 -4.60 -38.30 -17.22
N HIS A 94 -5.73 -37.69 -16.81
CA HIS A 94 -7.08 -38.18 -17.14
C HIS A 94 -8.20 -37.21 -16.69
N ASP A 95 -9.28 -37.27 -17.44
CA ASP A 95 -10.51 -36.47 -17.49
C ASP A 95 -11.31 -36.35 -16.16
N GLN A 96 -12.10 -35.27 -16.05
CA GLN A 96 -13.10 -34.95 -15.00
C GLN A 96 -14.32 -35.92 -15.03
N PRO A 97 -15.46 -35.67 -14.35
CA PRO A 97 -15.79 -35.19 -12.99
C PRO A 97 -16.79 -36.14 -12.25
N ALA A 98 -16.97 -36.03 -10.92
CA ALA A 98 -18.30 -36.19 -10.25
C ALA A 98 -18.24 -35.98 -8.73
N LYS A 99 -19.35 -35.44 -8.21
CA LYS A 99 -19.68 -35.17 -6.80
C LYS A 99 -20.11 -36.45 -6.03
N GLU A 100 -20.19 -36.27 -4.70
CA GLU A 100 -21.07 -36.90 -3.68
C GLU A 100 -20.39 -37.83 -2.66
N PRO A 101 -21.02 -38.14 -1.50
CA PRO A 101 -21.47 -37.24 -0.44
C PRO A 101 -20.95 -37.65 0.96
N ILE A 102 -21.18 -36.79 1.96
CA ILE A 102 -20.82 -36.97 3.37
C ILE A 102 -21.60 -38.15 3.98
N THR A 103 -20.95 -39.02 4.76
CA THR A 103 -21.62 -39.99 5.65
C THR A 103 -21.10 -39.85 7.07
N THR A 104 -22.03 -39.49 7.97
CA THR A 104 -21.92 -39.50 9.43
C THR A 104 -22.06 -40.95 9.94
N GLY A 105 -21.13 -41.41 10.77
CA GLY A 105 -21.23 -42.66 11.53
C GLY A 105 -21.36 -42.36 13.02
N ALA A 106 -22.40 -42.95 13.62
CA ALA A 106 -22.81 -42.83 15.02
C ALA A 106 -21.83 -43.45 16.03
#